data_AF-A0A430HWD8-F1
#
_entry.id   AF-A0A430HWD8-F1
#
_cell.length_a   1.000
_cell.length_b   1.000
_cell.length_c   1.000
_cell.angle_alpha   90.00
_cell.angle_beta   90.00
_cell.angle_gamma   90.00
#
_symmetry.space_group_name_H-M   'P 1'
#
loop_
_entity.id
_entity.type
_entity.pdbx_description
1 polymer ?
#
loop_
_entity_poly.entity_id
_entity_poly.type
_entity_poly.pdbx_seq_one_letter_code
_entity_poly.pdbx_strand_id
1 'polypeptide(L)'
;MSEQPDPVKAAFEAMQEAAKKRGSTPLPPRKAASRSRGLPPRIGRPTGRDGRRRRRPLDVDSIGAVLGDEFSKRGWEKDIAGGWVFGHWDELVGEKIAQHTRVEMIKDKKLFIICDSTAWATNLRMMQRQILQVIAEKVGPNIIVELKIFGPRAPSWRKGPLHVKGRGPRDTYG
;
A
#
# COMPACT_ATOMS: atom_id res chain seq x y z
N MET A 1 51.65 -22.09 54.06
CA MET A 1 50.63 -21.73 53.05
C MET A 1 50.33 -22.99 52.26
N SER A 2 49.19 -23.64 52.57
CA SER A 2 48.76 -24.87 51.91
C SER A 2 48.14 -24.54 50.56
N GLU A 3 48.81 -24.92 49.46
CA GLU A 3 48.24 -24.90 48.11
C GLU A 3 47.01 -25.80 48.06
N GLN A 4 45.83 -25.21 47.87
CA GLN A 4 44.62 -25.98 47.57
C GLN A 4 44.66 -26.38 46.09
N PRO A 5 44.54 -27.68 45.74
CA PRO A 5 44.54 -28.11 44.36
C PRO A 5 43.31 -27.58 43.63
N ASP A 6 43.53 -27.01 42.44
CA ASP A 6 42.50 -26.46 41.57
C ASP A 6 41.44 -27.54 41.25
N PRO A 7 40.17 -27.34 41.66
CA PRO A 7 39.11 -28.33 41.49
C PRO A 7 38.83 -28.65 40.02
N VAL A 8 39.16 -27.73 39.11
CA VAL A 8 38.98 -27.93 37.66
C VAL A 8 39.99 -28.93 37.12
N LYS A 9 41.25 -28.86 37.59
CA LYS A 9 42.30 -29.82 37.19
C LYS A 9 41.98 -31.23 37.69
N ALA A 10 41.55 -31.35 38.94
CA ALA A 10 41.17 -32.64 39.53
C ALA A 10 39.99 -33.28 38.78
N ALA A 11 38.99 -32.49 38.39
CA ALA A 11 37.85 -32.97 37.60
C ALA A 11 38.28 -33.45 36.20
N PHE A 12 39.21 -32.75 35.57
CA PHE A 12 39.70 -33.09 34.23
C PHE A 12 40.54 -34.38 34.24
N GLU A 13 41.40 -34.55 35.24
CA GLU A 13 42.18 -35.77 35.42
C GLU A 13 41.29 -36.99 35.69
N ALA A 14 40.28 -36.84 36.56
CA ALA A 14 39.29 -37.88 36.81
C ALA A 14 38.52 -38.28 35.53
N MET A 15 38.19 -37.32 34.67
CA MET A 15 37.53 -37.58 33.39
C MET A 15 38.45 -38.32 32.41
N GLN A 16 39.74 -37.98 32.35
CA GLN A 16 40.72 -38.70 31.53
C GLN A 16 40.97 -40.13 32.04
N GLU A 17 41.04 -40.34 33.35
CA GLU A 17 41.19 -41.68 33.93
C GLU A 17 39.97 -42.56 33.67
N ALA A 18 38.77 -41.99 33.76
CA ALA A 18 37.54 -42.69 33.42
C ALA A 18 37.49 -43.08 31.93
N ALA A 19 38.00 -42.23 31.05
CA ALA A 19 38.11 -42.53 29.61
C ALA A 19 39.16 -43.60 29.31
N LYS A 20 40.31 -43.61 30.02
CA LYS A 20 41.33 -44.66 29.87
C LYS A 20 40.85 -46.02 30.41
N LYS A 21 40.11 -46.04 31.53
CA LYS A 21 39.51 -47.27 32.08
C LYS A 21 38.40 -47.82 31.19
N ARG A 22 37.66 -46.93 30.50
CA ARG A 22 36.72 -47.29 29.43
C ARG A 22 37.51 -47.52 28.13
N GLY A 23 38.36 -48.54 28.11
CA GLY A 23 38.99 -49.02 26.88
C GLY A 23 37.96 -49.09 25.76
N SER A 24 38.36 -48.68 24.55
CA SER A 24 37.51 -48.60 23.36
C SER A 24 36.70 -49.88 23.17
N THR A 25 35.46 -49.90 23.64
CA THR A 25 34.49 -50.93 23.24
C THR A 25 34.17 -50.68 21.78
N PRO A 26 34.47 -51.61 20.86
CA PRO A 26 34.05 -51.45 19.47
C PRO A 26 32.53 -51.33 19.48
N LEU A 27 32.02 -50.22 18.92
CA LEU A 27 30.59 -50.12 18.61
C LEU A 27 30.22 -51.32 17.74
N PRO A 28 29.15 -52.06 18.04
CA PRO A 28 28.72 -53.15 17.19
C PRO A 28 28.53 -52.63 15.76
N PRO A 29 28.89 -53.40 14.72
CA PRO A 29 28.74 -52.95 13.35
C PRO A 29 27.29 -52.57 13.13
N ARG A 30 27.04 -51.31 12.75
CA ARG A 30 25.72 -50.85 12.32
C ARG A 30 25.28 -51.77 11.19
N LYS A 31 24.32 -52.67 11.47
CA LYS A 31 23.65 -53.43 10.42
C LYS A 31 23.13 -52.41 9.40
N ALA A 32 23.62 -52.49 8.17
CA ALA A 32 23.10 -51.69 7.08
C ALA A 32 21.60 -51.93 7.03
N ALA A 33 20.80 -50.89 7.28
CA ALA A 33 19.35 -50.97 7.22
C ALA A 33 18.99 -51.59 5.87
N SER A 34 18.36 -52.77 5.90
CA SER A 34 17.89 -53.43 4.69
C SER A 34 17.04 -52.41 3.94
N ARG A 35 17.48 -52.01 2.75
CA ARG A 35 16.70 -51.15 1.86
C ARG A 35 15.32 -51.79 1.75
N SER A 36 14.33 -51.16 2.37
CA SER A 36 12.93 -51.57 2.32
C SER A 36 12.49 -51.47 0.85
N ARG A 37 12.65 -52.57 0.10
CA ARG A 37 12.07 -52.74 -1.23
C ARG A 37 10.55 -52.80 -1.03
N GLY A 38 9.86 -51.68 -1.18
CA GLY A 38 8.40 -51.69 -1.17
C GLY A 38 7.70 -50.40 -0.76
N LEU A 39 8.39 -49.39 -0.20
CA LEU A 39 7.73 -48.09 -0.01
C LEU A 39 7.83 -47.26 -1.30
N PRO A 40 6.72 -46.71 -1.81
CA PRO A 40 6.77 -45.75 -2.91
C PRO A 40 7.69 -44.58 -2.51
N PRO A 41 8.43 -44.00 -3.47
CA PRO A 41 9.28 -42.86 -3.17
C PRO A 41 8.42 -41.77 -2.55
N ARG A 42 8.69 -41.43 -1.28
CA ARG A 42 8.08 -40.26 -0.65
C ARG A 42 8.50 -39.07 -1.50
N ILE A 43 7.54 -38.44 -2.16
CA ILE A 43 7.74 -37.17 -2.88
C ILE A 43 8.50 -36.24 -1.93
N GLY A 44 9.73 -35.89 -2.31
CA GLY A 44 10.59 -35.05 -1.50
C GLY A 44 9.91 -33.73 -1.19
N ARG A 45 10.02 -33.25 0.05
CA ARG A 45 9.53 -31.92 0.41
C ARG A 45 10.29 -30.89 -0.43
N PRO A 46 9.63 -29.93 -1.09
CA PRO A 46 10.31 -28.94 -1.92
C PRO A 46 11.38 -28.19 -1.12
N THR A 47 12.63 -28.33 -1.55
CA THR A 47 13.82 -27.68 -1.00
C THR A 47 14.23 -26.47 -1.86
N GLY A 48 15.06 -25.60 -1.29
CA GLY A 48 15.72 -24.52 -2.05
C GLY A 48 16.76 -25.09 -3.03
N ARG A 49 17.30 -24.23 -3.90
CA ARG A 49 18.39 -24.59 -4.84
C ARG A 49 19.66 -25.06 -4.10
N ASP A 50 19.78 -24.61 -2.86
CA ASP A 50 20.79 -24.85 -1.83
C ASP A 50 20.48 -26.08 -0.93
N GLY A 51 19.44 -26.86 -1.25
CA GLY A 51 19.10 -28.11 -0.55
C GLY A 51 18.49 -27.93 0.85
N ARG A 52 18.43 -26.70 1.35
CA ARG A 52 17.81 -26.37 2.64
C ARG A 52 16.29 -26.41 2.54
N ARG A 53 15.64 -26.72 3.67
CA ARG A 53 14.18 -26.65 3.81
C ARG A 53 13.72 -25.23 3.50
N ARG A 54 12.78 -25.06 2.56
CA ARG A 54 12.18 -23.75 2.29
C ARG A 54 11.57 -23.20 3.58
N ARG A 55 11.88 -21.94 3.90
CA ARG A 55 11.16 -21.22 4.97
C ARG A 55 9.68 -21.25 4.63
N ARG A 56 8.85 -21.57 5.63
CA ARG A 56 7.39 -21.45 5.49
C ARG A 56 7.11 -19.97 5.21
N PRO A 57 6.40 -19.62 4.13
CA PRO A 57 5.90 -18.26 3.97
C PRO A 57 5.10 -17.92 5.24
N LEU A 58 5.31 -16.72 5.78
CA LEU A 58 4.35 -16.20 6.75
C LEU A 58 3.07 -15.93 5.95
N ASP A 59 2.08 -16.79 6.15
CA ASP A 59 0.74 -16.69 5.54
C ASP A 59 -0.07 -15.68 6.37
N VAL A 60 0.48 -14.48 6.52
CA VAL A 60 -0.18 -13.36 7.18
C VAL A 60 -0.41 -12.31 6.13
N ASP A 61 -1.67 -11.88 6.02
CA ASP A 61 -2.01 -10.79 5.14
C ASP A 61 -1.23 -9.55 5.55
N SER A 62 -0.70 -8.84 4.56
CA SER A 62 -0.07 -7.55 4.81
C SER A 62 -1.08 -6.60 5.47
N ILE A 63 -0.61 -5.72 6.34
CA ILE A 63 -1.47 -4.71 6.97
C ILE A 63 -2.25 -3.92 5.91
N GLY A 64 -1.63 -3.62 4.77
CA GLY A 64 -2.30 -2.96 3.64
C GLY A 64 -3.42 -3.79 3.02
N ALA A 65 -3.28 -5.11 2.92
CA ALA A 65 -4.32 -5.99 2.40
C ALA A 65 -5.53 -6.06 3.34
N VAL A 66 -5.30 -6.15 4.66
CA VAL A 66 -6.36 -6.18 5.67
C VAL A 66 -7.09 -4.83 5.74
N LEU A 67 -6.34 -3.72 5.74
CA LEU A 67 -6.92 -2.39 5.74
C LEU A 67 -7.71 -2.11 4.45
N GLY A 68 -7.19 -2.51 3.29
CA GLY A 68 -7.89 -2.40 2.02
C GLY A 68 -9.23 -3.13 2.01
N ASP A 69 -9.25 -4.37 2.49
CA ASP A 69 -10.48 -5.17 2.61
C ASP A 69 -11.50 -4.51 3.56
N GLU A 70 -11.04 -3.95 4.69
CA GLU A 70 -11.92 -3.25 5.63
C GLU A 70 -12.46 -1.92 5.07
N PHE A 71 -11.66 -1.18 4.29
CA PHE A 71 -12.10 0.05 3.61
C PHE A 71 -13.16 -0.24 2.55
N SER A 72 -12.98 -1.30 1.76
CA SER A 72 -13.97 -1.73 0.77
C SER A 72 -15.27 -2.22 1.43
N LYS A 73 -15.17 -2.98 2.55
CA LYS A 73 -16.33 -3.47 3.30
C LYS A 73 -17.17 -2.36 3.91
N ARG A 74 -16.55 -1.26 4.37
CA ARG A 74 -17.23 -0.15 5.06
C ARG A 74 -17.60 1.03 4.15
N GLY A 75 -17.18 1.00 2.87
CA GLY A 75 -17.46 2.07 1.91
C GLY A 75 -16.71 3.38 2.18
N TRP A 76 -15.71 3.36 3.08
CA TRP A 76 -14.87 4.51 3.46
C TRP A 76 -13.90 4.93 2.36
N GLU A 77 -13.78 4.11 1.31
CA GLU A 77 -12.97 4.38 0.13
C GLU A 77 -13.29 5.76 -0.48
N LYS A 78 -14.56 6.19 -0.44
CA LYS A 78 -14.98 7.51 -0.95
C LYS A 78 -14.51 8.67 -0.06
N ASP A 79 -14.60 8.51 1.26
CA ASP A 79 -14.28 9.57 2.22
C ASP A 79 -12.77 9.78 2.31
N ILE A 80 -11.99 8.69 2.28
CA ILE A 80 -10.52 8.73 2.26
C ILE A 80 -10.01 9.29 0.94
N ALA A 81 -10.58 8.84 -0.18
CA ALA A 81 -10.28 9.38 -1.50
C ALA A 81 -10.52 10.88 -1.57
N GLY A 82 -11.64 11.34 -1.00
CA GLY A 82 -11.92 12.75 -0.86
C GLY A 82 -10.82 13.45 -0.07
N GLY A 83 -10.55 12.99 1.15
CA GLY A 83 -9.51 13.58 2.01
C GLY A 83 -8.15 13.71 1.31
N TRP A 84 -7.74 12.69 0.56
CA TRP A 84 -6.49 12.73 -0.20
C TRP A 84 -6.51 13.79 -1.32
N VAL A 85 -7.57 13.83 -2.13
CA VAL A 85 -7.72 14.81 -3.22
C VAL A 85 -7.80 16.24 -2.67
N PHE A 86 -8.51 16.46 -1.57
CA PHE A 86 -8.55 17.78 -0.91
C PHE A 86 -7.17 18.19 -0.39
N GLY A 87 -6.39 17.26 0.16
CA GLY A 87 -5.06 17.56 0.71
C GLY A 87 -3.95 17.74 -0.33
N HIS A 88 -4.08 17.13 -1.50
CA HIS A 88 -3.04 17.13 -2.55
C HIS A 88 -3.49 17.81 -3.85
N TRP A 89 -4.52 18.65 -3.77
CA TRP A 89 -5.04 19.36 -4.95
C TRP A 89 -3.96 20.19 -5.63
N ASP A 90 -3.16 20.91 -4.85
CA ASP A 90 -2.09 21.78 -5.33
C ASP A 90 -1.00 21.00 -6.08
N GLU A 91 -0.69 19.78 -5.63
CA GLU A 91 0.27 18.89 -6.30
C GLU A 91 -0.32 18.32 -7.61
N LEU A 92 -1.62 18.04 -7.63
CA LEU A 92 -2.33 17.48 -8.79
C LEU A 92 -2.43 18.45 -9.97
N VAL A 93 -2.84 19.69 -9.71
CA VAL A 93 -3.08 20.70 -10.76
C VAL A 93 -1.97 21.75 -10.86
N GLY A 94 -1.11 21.85 -9.85
CA GLY A 94 -0.10 22.89 -9.74
C GLY A 94 -0.61 24.14 -9.03
N GLU A 95 0.32 24.85 -8.40
CA GLU A 95 0.06 25.97 -7.49
C GLU A 95 -0.81 27.08 -8.11
N LYS A 96 -0.50 27.48 -9.35
CA LYS A 96 -1.25 28.56 -10.04
C LYS A 96 -2.72 28.20 -10.27
N ILE A 97 -3.01 26.96 -10.65
CA ILE A 97 -4.39 26.53 -10.91
C ILE A 97 -5.12 26.34 -9.59
N ALA A 98 -4.45 25.78 -8.58
CA ALA A 98 -5.03 25.60 -7.26
C ALA A 98 -5.42 26.91 -6.56
N GLN A 99 -4.64 27.99 -6.73
CA GLN A 99 -5.00 29.31 -6.18
C GLN A 99 -6.35 29.85 -6.69
N HIS A 100 -6.73 29.45 -7.91
CA HIS A 100 -7.92 29.93 -8.60
C HIS A 100 -9.07 28.90 -8.63
N THR A 101 -8.85 27.72 -8.05
CA THR A 101 -9.81 26.62 -8.09
C THR A 101 -9.96 25.95 -6.74
N ARG A 102 -11.20 25.64 -6.38
CA ARG A 102 -11.53 25.01 -5.11
C ARG A 102 -12.38 23.79 -5.32
N VAL A 103 -11.95 22.67 -4.77
CA VAL A 103 -12.78 21.47 -4.67
C VAL A 103 -13.87 21.73 -3.63
N GLU A 104 -15.13 21.56 -4.02
CA GLU A 104 -16.28 21.77 -3.12
C GLU A 104 -16.70 20.44 -2.49
N MET A 105 -16.91 19.41 -3.30
CA MET A 105 -17.41 18.13 -2.84
C MET A 105 -17.14 17.00 -3.83
N ILE A 106 -17.29 15.77 -3.35
CA ILE A 106 -17.32 14.56 -4.18
C ILE A 106 -18.69 13.91 -4.04
N LYS A 107 -19.32 13.60 -5.16
CA LYS A 107 -20.61 12.92 -5.18
C LYS A 107 -20.73 12.03 -6.42
N ASP A 108 -21.25 10.82 -6.24
CA ASP A 108 -21.51 9.87 -7.34
C ASP A 108 -20.28 9.64 -8.24
N LYS A 109 -19.09 9.53 -7.63
CA LYS A 109 -17.79 9.41 -8.32
C LYS A 109 -17.42 10.63 -9.17
N LYS A 110 -18.00 11.79 -8.88
CA LYS A 110 -17.72 13.06 -9.57
C LYS A 110 -17.11 14.06 -8.60
N LEU A 111 -16.05 14.73 -9.03
CA LEU A 111 -15.39 15.80 -8.29
C LEU A 111 -16.00 17.14 -8.72
N PHE A 112 -16.56 17.89 -7.78
CA PHE A 112 -17.17 19.20 -8.01
C PHE A 112 -16.15 20.28 -7.68
N ILE A 113 -15.83 21.12 -8.67
CA ILE A 113 -14.81 22.18 -8.56
C ILE A 113 -15.43 23.51 -8.94
N ILE A 114 -15.20 24.52 -8.11
CA ILE A 114 -15.53 25.91 -8.39
C ILE A 114 -14.26 26.63 -8.82
N CYS A 115 -14.34 27.38 -9.92
CA CYS A 115 -13.30 28.27 -10.41
C CYS A 115 -13.76 29.73 -10.25
N ASP A 116 -12.81 30.62 -10.00
CA ASP A 116 -13.05 32.07 -9.91
C ASP A 116 -13.17 32.74 -11.29
N SER A 117 -12.52 32.20 -12.32
CA SER A 117 -12.51 32.72 -13.69
C SER A 117 -12.93 31.66 -14.71
N THR A 118 -13.56 32.13 -15.79
CA THR A 118 -13.93 31.33 -16.95
C THR A 118 -12.69 30.82 -17.71
N ALA A 119 -11.61 31.60 -17.75
CA ALA A 119 -10.35 31.20 -18.37
C ALA A 119 -9.70 30.02 -17.63
N TRP A 120 -9.61 30.11 -16.30
CA TRP A 120 -9.09 29.03 -15.45
C TRP A 120 -9.93 27.76 -15.53
N ALA A 121 -11.26 27.90 -15.53
CA ALA A 121 -12.17 26.76 -15.71
C ALA A 121 -11.92 26.05 -17.05
N THR A 122 -11.61 26.80 -18.10
CA THR A 122 -11.33 26.23 -19.43
C THR A 122 -9.99 25.51 -19.44
N ASN A 123 -8.95 26.08 -18.83
CA ASN A 123 -7.66 25.41 -18.68
C ASN A 123 -7.80 24.07 -17.94
N LEU A 124 -8.56 24.06 -16.84
CA LEU A 124 -8.80 22.84 -16.06
C LEU A 124 -9.57 21.78 -16.85
N ARG A 125 -10.53 22.19 -17.69
CA ARG A 125 -11.24 21.27 -18.60
C ARG A 125 -10.29 20.62 -19.62
N MET A 126 -9.30 21.35 -20.11
CA MET A 126 -8.29 20.80 -21.04
C MET A 126 -7.41 19.75 -20.35
N MET A 127 -7.06 19.98 -19.08
CA MET A 127 -6.25 19.06 -18.27
C MET A 127 -7.05 17.93 -17.61
N GLN A 128 -8.38 17.91 -17.76
CA GLN A 128 -9.29 17.00 -17.07
C GLN A 128 -8.87 15.52 -17.15
N ARG A 129 -8.46 15.06 -18.34
CA ARG A 129 -8.09 13.66 -18.55
C ARG A 129 -6.84 13.27 -17.77
N GLN A 130 -5.84 14.15 -17.78
CA GLN A 130 -4.58 13.93 -17.04
C GLN A 130 -4.83 13.90 -15.54
N ILE A 131 -5.66 14.82 -15.03
CA ILE A 131 -6.03 14.86 -13.60
C ILE A 131 -6.71 13.55 -13.19
N LEU A 132 -7.67 13.04 -13.98
CA LEU A 132 -8.33 11.76 -13.68
C LEU A 132 -7.35 10.58 -13.69
N GLN A 133 -6.37 10.58 -14.58
CA GLN A 133 -5.35 9.53 -14.63
C GLN A 133 -4.51 9.51 -13.36
N VAL A 134 -3.97 10.67 -12.95
CA VAL A 134 -3.14 10.76 -11.74
C VAL A 134 -3.95 10.40 -10.48
N ILE A 135 -5.21 10.83 -10.40
CA ILE A 135 -6.11 10.44 -9.30
C ILE A 135 -6.33 8.92 -9.30
N ALA A 136 -6.60 8.31 -10.45
CA ALA A 136 -6.82 6.87 -10.55
C ALA A 136 -5.57 6.06 -10.16
N GLU A 137 -4.37 6.56 -10.48
CA GLU A 137 -3.10 5.93 -10.10
C GLU A 137 -2.83 5.99 -8.59
N LYS A 138 -3.18 7.10 -7.93
CA LYS A 138 -2.86 7.33 -6.52
C LYS A 138 -3.92 6.78 -5.57
N VAL A 139 -5.19 6.97 -5.91
CA VAL A 139 -6.33 6.66 -5.04
C VAL A 139 -6.94 5.31 -5.41
N GLY A 140 -6.88 4.93 -6.68
CA GLY A 140 -7.42 3.69 -7.20
C GLY A 140 -8.44 3.91 -8.33
N PRO A 141 -8.64 2.88 -9.17
CA PRO A 141 -9.57 2.96 -10.29
C PRO A 141 -11.03 3.08 -9.81
N ASN A 142 -11.89 3.74 -10.60
CA ASN A 142 -13.34 3.83 -10.39
C ASN A 142 -13.83 4.58 -9.14
N ILE A 143 -12.97 5.33 -8.45
CA ILE A 143 -13.37 6.15 -7.30
C ILE A 143 -13.85 7.53 -7.77
N ILE A 144 -13.06 8.20 -8.61
CA ILE A 144 -13.44 9.43 -9.31
C ILE A 144 -13.38 9.16 -10.81
N VAL A 145 -14.51 9.34 -11.47
CA VAL A 145 -14.72 9.02 -12.90
C VAL A 145 -14.92 10.30 -13.72
N GLU A 146 -15.44 11.36 -13.10
CA GLU A 146 -15.78 12.60 -13.81
C GLU A 146 -15.42 13.84 -12.99
N LEU A 147 -15.00 14.91 -13.67
CA LEU A 147 -14.85 16.23 -13.08
C LEU A 147 -15.99 17.14 -13.54
N LYS A 148 -16.65 17.79 -12.58
CA LYS A 148 -17.67 18.83 -12.81
C LYS A 148 -17.08 20.18 -12.43
N ILE A 149 -16.77 20.97 -13.45
CA ILE A 149 -16.06 22.24 -13.33
C ILE A 149 -17.04 23.39 -13.55
N PHE A 150 -17.31 24.12 -12.48
CA PHE A 150 -18.17 25.31 -12.46
C PHE A 150 -17.30 26.55 -12.57
N GLY A 151 -17.58 27.38 -13.57
CA GLY A 151 -17.00 28.71 -13.64
C GLY A 151 -17.70 29.68 -12.69
N PRO A 152 -17.25 30.94 -12.63
CA PRO A 152 -17.93 31.98 -11.87
C PRO A 152 -19.39 32.10 -12.33
N ARG A 153 -20.28 32.38 -11.38
CA ARG A 153 -21.71 32.60 -11.69
C ARG A 153 -21.83 33.77 -12.65
N ALA A 154 -22.41 33.53 -13.82
CA ALA A 154 -22.63 34.59 -14.80
C ALA A 154 -23.50 35.71 -14.18
N PRO A 155 -23.14 36.99 -14.37
CA PRO A 155 -23.96 38.08 -13.89
C PRO A 155 -25.35 38.01 -14.53
N SER A 156 -26.40 38.28 -13.74
CA SER A 156 -27.74 38.45 -14.28
C SER A 156 -28.05 39.93 -14.41
N TRP A 157 -28.20 40.42 -15.63
CA TRP A 157 -28.65 41.80 -15.91
C TRP A 157 -30.18 41.96 -15.78
N ARG A 158 -30.89 40.89 -15.39
CA ARG A 158 -32.31 40.96 -15.05
C ARG A 158 -32.48 41.65 -13.71
N LYS A 159 -33.15 42.81 -13.72
CA LYS A 159 -33.49 43.58 -12.52
C LYS A 159 -35.00 43.78 -12.47
N GLY A 160 -35.64 43.34 -11.37
CA GLY A 160 -37.06 43.55 -11.09
C GLY A 160 -38.04 42.76 -11.98
N PRO A 161 -39.34 42.84 -11.67
CA PRO A 161 -40.40 42.11 -12.38
C PRO A 161 -40.69 42.68 -13.78
N LEU A 162 -40.40 43.96 -14.05
CA LEU A 162 -40.66 44.63 -15.34
C LEU A 162 -39.41 44.68 -16.23
N HIS A 163 -38.82 43.51 -16.53
CA HIS A 163 -37.60 43.42 -17.33
C HIS A 163 -37.89 43.24 -18.83
N VAL A 164 -37.37 44.14 -19.67
CA VAL A 164 -37.39 44.01 -21.14
C VAL A 164 -36.18 43.21 -21.63
N LYS A 165 -36.39 42.26 -22.54
CA LYS A 165 -35.31 41.45 -23.14
C LYS A 165 -34.40 42.32 -24.01
N GLY A 166 -33.30 42.81 -23.46
CA GLY A 166 -32.24 43.51 -24.19
C GLY A 166 -31.38 42.58 -25.06
N ARG A 167 -30.35 43.14 -25.72
CA ARG A 167 -29.46 42.43 -26.67
C ARG A 167 -28.55 41.34 -26.04
N GLY A 168 -28.62 41.12 -24.73
CA GLY A 168 -27.79 40.16 -24.02
C GLY A 168 -26.38 40.69 -23.68
N PRO A 169 -25.57 39.89 -22.97
CA PRO A 169 -24.20 40.26 -22.60
C PRO A 169 -23.31 40.36 -23.84
N ARG A 170 -22.43 41.37 -23.90
CA ARG A 170 -21.54 41.62 -25.05
C ARG A 170 -20.09 41.38 -24.66
N ASP A 171 -19.56 40.19 -24.88
CA ASP A 171 -18.13 39.83 -24.86
C ASP A 171 -17.25 40.39 -23.72
N THR A 172 -17.82 40.81 -22.59
CA THR A 172 -17.09 41.62 -21.58
C THR A 172 -16.39 40.80 -20.50
N TYR A 173 -16.14 39.51 -20.70
CA TYR A 173 -15.49 38.67 -19.70
C TYR A 173 -14.47 37.75 -20.38
N GLY A 174 -13.33 38.34 -20.72
CA GLY A 174 -12.07 37.62 -20.93
C GLY A 174 -11.41 37.32 -19.60
#